data_AF-A0A951EBZ6-F1
#
_entry.id   AF-A0A951EBZ6-F1
#
_cell.length_a   1.000
_cell.length_b   1.000
_cell.length_c   1.000
_cell.angle_alpha   90.00
_cell.angle_beta   90.00
_cell.angle_gamma   90.00
#
_symmetry.space_group_name_H-M   'P 1'
#
loop_
_entity.id
_entity.type
_entity.pdbx_description
1 polymer ?
#
loop_
_entity_poly.entity_id
_entity_poly.type
_entity_poly.pdbx_seq_one_letter_code
_entity_poly.pdbx_strand_id
1 'polypeptide(L)' 'REALEALAIEGYRTATLTHFQAAQLLGLSRVQFDGFLKEHDIDEHAYDAADLERDLKTLAGLDAC' A
#
# COMPACT_ATOMS: atom_id res chain seq x y z
N ARG A 1 4.76 -21.32 2.43
CA ARG A 1 4.06 -20.39 1.52
C ARG A 1 4.38 -18.94 1.89
N GLU A 2 4.51 -18.68 3.19
CA GLU A 2 4.97 -17.44 3.82
C GLU A 2 6.14 -16.70 3.13
N ALA A 3 7.20 -17.40 2.68
CA ALA A 3 8.33 -16.71 2.02
C ALA A 3 7.93 -16.00 0.71
N LEU A 4 6.98 -16.57 -0.04
CA LEU A 4 6.48 -15.99 -1.28
C LEU A 4 5.50 -14.84 -1.00
N GLU A 5 4.69 -15.01 0.04
CA GLU A 5 3.75 -14.00 0.55
C GLU A 5 4.51 -12.76 1.04
N ALA A 6 5.57 -12.94 1.83
CA ALA A 6 6.44 -11.85 2.27
C ALA A 6 7.12 -11.12 1.11
N LEU A 7 7.56 -11.85 0.08
CA LEU A 7 8.16 -11.26 -1.12
C LEU A 7 7.14 -10.44 -1.93
N ALA A 8 5.91 -10.95 -2.10
CA ALA A 8 4.85 -10.23 -2.78
C ALA A 8 4.46 -8.95 -2.03
N ILE A 9 4.36 -9.03 -0.69
CA ILE A 9 4.08 -7.91 0.19
C ILE A 9 5.16 -6.83 0.09
N GLU A 10 6.43 -7.21 0.24
CA GLU A 10 7.54 -6.24 0.25
C GLU A 10 7.76 -5.64 -1.14
N GLY A 11 7.64 -6.45 -2.20
CA GLY A 11 7.69 -5.97 -3.57
C GLY A 11 6.57 -4.98 -3.87
N TYR A 12 5.37 -5.22 -3.35
CA TYR A 12 4.24 -4.29 -3.47
C TYR A 12 4.46 -3.00 -2.66
N ARG A 13 4.87 -3.09 -1.39
CA ARG A 13 5.15 -1.93 -0.51
C ARG A 13 6.24 -1.01 -1.05
N THR A 14 7.29 -1.58 -1.64
CA THR A 14 8.40 -0.83 -2.22
C THR A 14 8.09 -0.29 -3.62
N ALA A 15 6.87 -0.51 -4.14
CA ALA A 15 6.46 -0.23 -5.52
C ALA A 15 7.35 -0.91 -6.58
N THR A 16 8.13 -1.93 -6.20
CA THR A 16 8.95 -2.75 -7.10
C THR A 16 8.06 -3.67 -7.95
N LEU A 17 6.98 -4.17 -7.35
CA LEU A 17 5.94 -4.95 -8.01
C LEU A 17 4.66 -4.12 -8.06
N THR A 18 4.06 -4.06 -9.24
CA THR A 18 2.68 -3.59 -9.37
C THR A 18 1.71 -4.56 -8.70
N HIS A 19 0.52 -4.08 -8.35
CA HIS A 19 -0.57 -4.89 -7.81
C HIS A 19 -0.81 -6.18 -8.62
N PHE A 20 -0.87 -6.05 -9.95
CA PHE A 20 -1.07 -7.17 -10.87
C PHE A 20 0.09 -8.18 -10.85
N GLN A 21 1.34 -7.72 -10.76
CA GLN A 21 2.51 -8.59 -10.71
C GLN A 21 2.59 -9.35 -9.38
N ALA A 22 2.29 -8.68 -8.25
CA ALA A 22 2.25 -9.30 -6.95
C ALA A 22 1.11 -10.34 -6.83
N ALA A 23 -0.06 -10.04 -7.39
CA ALA A 23 -1.17 -10.99 -7.49
C ALA A 23 -0.80 -12.23 -8.32
N GLN A 24 -0.14 -12.04 -9.48
CA GLN A 24 0.36 -13.14 -10.31
C GLN A 24 1.38 -14.01 -9.58
N LEU A 25 2.27 -13.41 -8.79
CA LEU A 25 3.29 -14.13 -8.03
C LEU A 25 2.66 -15.16 -7.07
N LEU A 26 1.50 -14.82 -6.49
CA LEU A 26 0.76 -15.67 -5.55
C LEU A 26 -0.29 -16.57 -6.24
N GLY A 27 -0.46 -16.45 -7.56
CA GLY A 27 -1.52 -17.12 -8.32
C GLY A 27 -2.92 -16.65 -7.94
N LEU A 28 -3.05 -15.41 -7.47
CA LEU A 28 -4.30 -14.80 -7.05
C LEU A 28 -4.88 -13.92 -8.15
N SER A 29 -6.21 -13.84 -8.22
CA SER A 29 -6.87 -12.76 -8.94
C SER A 29 -6.67 -11.43 -8.22
N ARG A 30 -6.89 -10.31 -8.92
CA ARG A 30 -6.79 -8.96 -8.35
C ARG A 30 -7.61 -8.78 -7.06
N VAL A 31 -8.86 -9.26 -7.07
CA VAL A 31 -9.78 -9.17 -5.91
C VAL A 31 -9.30 -10.03 -4.74
N GLN A 32 -8.74 -11.21 -5.01
CA GLN A 32 -8.19 -12.08 -3.97
C GLN A 32 -6.91 -11.49 -3.38
N PHE A 33 -6.10 -10.81 -4.19
CA PHE A 33 -4.93 -10.09 -3.71
C PHE A 33 -5.31 -8.92 -2.81
N ASP A 34 -6.38 -8.17 -3.12
CA ASP A 34 -6.92 -7.15 -2.20
C ASP A 34 -7.34 -7.73 -0.85
N GLY A 35 -8.02 -8.88 -0.86
CA GLY A 35 -8.39 -9.59 0.37
C GLY A 35 -7.16 -10.02 1.17
N PHE A 36 -6.15 -10.58 0.49
CA PHE A 36 -4.88 -10.97 1.08
C PHE A 36 -4.14 -9.78 1.71
N LEU A 37 -4.07 -8.63 1.03
CA LEU A 37 -3.44 -7.42 1.58
C LEU A 37 -4.15 -6.95 2.87
N LYS A 38 -5.50 -6.98 2.89
CA LYS A 38 -6.29 -6.63 4.08
C LYS A 38 -6.07 -7.58 5.25
N GLU A 39 -5.95 -8.88 5.00
CA GLU A 39 -5.63 -9.88 6.03
C GLU A 39 -4.24 -9.65 6.66
N HIS A 40 -3.35 -8.97 5.94
CA HIS A 40 -2.00 -8.61 6.38
C HIS A 40 -1.84 -7.16 6.86
N ASP A 41 -2.94 -6.42 7.09
CA ASP A 41 -2.94 -5.00 7.47
C ASP A 41 -2.14 -4.11 6.50
N ILE A 42 -2.26 -4.39 5.20
CA ILE A 42 -1.68 -3.58 4.13
C ILE A 42 -2.80 -2.86 3.41
N ASP A 43 -3.04 -1.61 3.79
CA ASP A 43 -3.89 -0.72 3.01
C ASP A 43 -3.10 -0.19 1.81
N GLU A 44 -3.64 -0.38 0.60
CA GLU A 44 -3.08 0.05 -0.70
C GLU A 44 -2.72 1.55 -0.75
N HIS A 45 -3.27 2.33 0.18
CA HIS A 45 -2.93 3.74 0.41
C HIS A 45 -2.98 4.05 1.91
N ALA A 46 -2.24 3.27 2.71
CA ALA A 46 -2.11 3.55 4.14
C ALA A 46 -1.58 4.99 4.32
N TYR A 47 -2.49 5.88 4.67
CA TYR A 47 -2.20 7.27 4.96
C TYR A 47 -1.16 7.32 6.09
N ASP A 48 0.01 7.86 5.78
CA ASP A 48 1.12 7.87 6.73
C ASP A 48 1.24 9.22 7.47
N ALA A 49 2.16 9.27 8.44
CA ALA A 49 2.38 10.50 9.19
C ALA A 49 2.92 11.65 8.31
N ALA A 50 3.59 11.34 7.20
CA ALA A 50 4.09 12.34 6.26
C ALA A 50 2.97 12.89 5.37
N ASP A 51 1.99 12.07 4.99
CA ASP A 51 0.73 12.53 4.38
C ASP A 51 0.03 13.52 5.31
N LEU A 52 -0.13 13.18 6.59
CA LEU A 52 -0.71 14.08 7.59
C LEU A 52 0.05 15.40 7.71
N GLU A 53 1.37 15.34 7.76
CA GLU A 53 2.21 16.53 7.86
C GLU A 53 2.07 17.45 6.63
N ARG A 54 1.94 16.86 5.43
CA ARG A 54 1.69 17.62 4.19
C ARG A 54 0.33 18.32 4.22
N ASP A 55 -0.70 17.65 4.72
CA ASP A 55 -2.04 18.22 4.82
C ASP A 55 -2.06 19.38 5.84
N LEU A 56 -1.43 19.20 7.00
CA LEU A 56 -1.32 20.26 8.02
C LEU A 56 -0.58 21.50 7.49
N LYS A 57 0.49 21.32 6.71
CA LYS A 57 1.18 22.44 6.05
C LYS A 57 0.29 23.16 5.04
N THR A 58 -0.51 22.41 4.29
CA THR A 58 -1.47 22.97 3.32
C THR A 58 -2.52 23.80 4.04
N LEU A 59 -3.10 23.28 5.13
CA LEU A 59 -4.10 23.99 5.95
C LEU A 59 -3.53 25.26 6.57
N ALA A 60 -2.33 25.21 7.15
CA ALA A 60 -1.69 26.39 7.74
C ALA A 60 -1.42 27.50 6.70
N GLY A 61 -1.16 27.13 5.45
CA GLY A 61 -0.99 28.10 4.35
C GLY A 61 -2.29 28.76 3.91
N LEU A 62 -3.45 28.14 4.14
CA LEU A 62 -4.77 28.69 3.82
C LEU A 62 -5.24 29.69 4.89
N ASP A 63 -4.90 29.47 6.16
CA ASP A 63 -5.23 30.37 7.27
C ASP A 63 -4.41 31.67 7.29
N ALA A 64 -3.32 31.73 6.50
CA ALA A 64 -2.42 32.88 6.42
C ALA A 64 -2.81 33.92 5.34
N CYS A 65 -3.91 33.69 4.60
CA CYS A 65 -4.48 34.61 3.60
C CYS A 65 -5.62 35.45 4.18
#